data_AF-A0AAV9VP72-F1
#
_entry.id   AF-A0AAV9VP72-F1
#
_cell.length_a   1.000
_cell.length_b   1.000
_cell.length_c   1.000
_cell.angle_alpha   90.00
_cell.angle_beta   90.00
_cell.angle_gamma   90.00
#
_symmetry.space_group_name_H-M   'P 1'
#
loop_
_entity.id
_entity.type
_entity.pdbx_description
1 polymer ?
#
loop_
_entity_poly.entity_id
_entity_poly.type
_entity_poly.pdbx_seq_one_letter_code
_entity_poly.pdbx_strand_id
1 'polypeptide(L)'
;MKFSLITLATLAAPAFAKVYYAGVAESGGEFGVWNDNGVGRGLPGRFGSDYAFVNKTAIDVMVKDDKINLFRLRSFWSYFDLFYDAVQYVTARKRRYVLLDPHNYMRYNYHFAQPYSGSIIGDVNDPNAATTQDFKMFFTELAKRFRHNTRSSGHAFTTGNGNEPSSDYLHLMKDPLNNTAIEIHEYLDDNYSGSGANCTQPVSRLDGVTNWLKQHGLKAIITEFGGGVNPECAQALKEYIDYLEEKEVWIGWTA
;
A
#
# COMPACT_ATOMS: atom_id res chain seq x y z
N MET A 1 -16.02 -26.62 59.05
CA MET A 1 -15.83 -25.49 58.11
C MET A 1 -15.72 -26.04 56.70
N LYS A 2 -16.71 -25.78 55.83
CA LYS A 2 -16.63 -26.13 54.40
C LYS A 2 -16.10 -24.90 53.66
N PHE A 3 -14.88 -24.96 53.14
CA PHE A 3 -14.34 -23.95 52.24
C PHE A 3 -14.97 -24.14 50.86
N SER A 4 -15.74 -23.14 50.42
CA SER A 4 -16.26 -23.06 49.05
C SER A 4 -15.20 -22.37 48.19
N LEU A 5 -14.61 -23.09 47.23
CA LEU A 5 -13.77 -22.47 46.20
C LEU A 5 -14.68 -21.71 45.22
N ILE A 6 -14.64 -20.39 45.28
CA ILE A 6 -15.17 -19.54 44.20
C ILE A 6 -14.10 -19.48 43.12
N THR A 7 -14.31 -20.21 42.03
CA THR A 7 -13.48 -20.10 40.83
C THR A 7 -13.83 -18.79 40.13
N LEU A 8 -12.94 -17.79 40.22
CA LEU A 8 -13.05 -16.56 39.45
C LEU A 8 -12.78 -16.90 37.97
N ALA A 9 -13.84 -17.01 37.17
CA ALA A 9 -13.69 -17.12 35.72
C ALA A 9 -13.20 -15.77 35.18
N THR A 10 -11.92 -15.67 34.85
CA THR A 10 -11.38 -14.57 34.06
C THR A 10 -12.00 -14.63 32.67
N LEU A 11 -12.98 -13.78 32.41
CA LEU A 11 -13.46 -13.49 31.06
C LEU A 11 -12.29 -12.89 30.28
N ALA A 12 -11.61 -13.70 29.48
CA ALA A 12 -10.71 -13.19 28.47
C ALA A 12 -11.56 -12.33 27.51
N ALA A 13 -11.28 -11.02 27.48
CA ALA A 13 -11.83 -10.16 26.43
C ALA A 13 -11.49 -10.79 25.07
N PRO A 14 -12.44 -10.86 24.12
CA PRO A 14 -12.10 -11.32 22.78
C PRO A 14 -11.01 -10.40 22.22
N ALA A 15 -9.85 -10.97 21.91
CA ALA A 15 -8.79 -10.27 21.22
C ALA A 15 -9.31 -9.95 19.81
N PHE A 16 -9.77 -8.73 19.58
CA PHE A 16 -10.08 -8.22 18.25
C PHE A 16 -8.76 -7.87 17.56
N ALA A 17 -8.02 -8.87 17.07
CA ALA A 17 -7.07 -8.61 16.00
C ALA A 17 -7.89 -8.34 14.73
N LYS A 18 -8.27 -7.08 14.51
CA LYS A 18 -9.18 -6.62 13.44
C LYS A 18 -8.45 -6.32 12.13
N VAL A 19 -7.14 -6.07 12.22
CA VAL A 19 -6.24 -5.91 11.08
C VAL A 19 -5.86 -7.29 10.53
N TYR A 20 -6.21 -7.54 9.27
CA TYR A 20 -5.84 -8.76 8.55
C TYR A 20 -4.42 -8.70 7.99
N TYR A 21 -3.94 -7.50 7.66
CA TYR A 21 -2.66 -7.27 7.01
C TYR A 21 -1.77 -6.30 7.80
N ALA A 22 -0.63 -6.77 8.28
CA ALA A 22 0.41 -5.96 8.89
C ALA A 22 1.70 -6.20 8.08
N GLY A 23 2.24 -5.12 7.52
CA GLY A 23 3.16 -5.25 6.42
C GLY A 23 4.23 -4.18 6.33
N VAL A 24 5.10 -4.40 5.35
CA VAL A 24 6.20 -3.50 5.00
C VAL A 24 6.25 -3.30 3.50
N ALA A 25 6.70 -2.12 3.08
CA ALA A 25 6.89 -1.85 1.67
C ALA A 25 8.33 -2.16 1.22
N GLU A 26 8.46 -3.03 0.22
CA GLU A 26 9.73 -3.45 -0.36
C GLU A 26 10.03 -2.60 -1.59
N SER A 27 10.76 -1.50 -1.33
CA SER A 27 11.38 -0.68 -2.36
C SER A 27 12.55 -1.37 -3.04
N GLY A 28 12.82 -0.92 -4.25
CA GLY A 28 14.03 -1.20 -5.01
C GLY A 28 13.72 -1.44 -6.48
N GLY A 29 12.58 -2.04 -6.81
CA GLY A 29 12.20 -2.38 -8.19
C GLY A 29 11.80 -1.15 -9.02
N GLU A 30 11.53 -0.04 -8.34
CA GLU A 30 11.23 1.30 -8.84
C GLU A 30 12.45 2.24 -8.83
N PHE A 31 13.64 1.76 -8.47
CA PHE A 31 14.83 2.61 -8.41
C PHE A 31 15.45 2.82 -9.81
N GLY A 32 16.31 3.85 -9.92
CA GLY A 32 17.17 4.05 -11.07
C GLY A 32 16.58 4.88 -12.23
N VAL A 33 15.34 5.37 -12.11
CA VAL A 33 14.72 6.26 -13.12
C VAL A 33 14.96 7.74 -12.85
N TRP A 34 15.24 8.14 -11.60
CA TRP A 34 15.50 9.52 -11.21
C TRP A 34 16.77 9.62 -10.37
N ASN A 35 17.47 10.75 -10.46
CA ASN A 35 18.57 11.15 -9.57
C ASN A 35 18.58 12.68 -9.39
N ASP A 36 19.41 13.19 -8.48
CA ASP A 36 19.49 14.62 -8.16
C ASP A 36 19.87 15.52 -9.36
N ASN A 37 20.40 14.93 -10.45
CA ASN A 37 20.75 15.63 -11.69
C ASN A 37 19.62 15.60 -12.74
N GLY A 38 18.46 15.04 -12.41
CA GLY A 38 17.22 15.13 -13.19
C GLY A 38 16.94 13.99 -14.18
N VAL A 39 17.86 13.03 -14.37
CA VAL A 39 17.63 11.84 -15.22
C VAL A 39 18.43 10.66 -14.69
N GLY A 40 17.73 9.60 -14.25
CA GLY A 40 18.37 8.33 -13.89
C GLY A 40 18.83 7.53 -15.12
N ARG A 41 19.28 6.29 -14.94
CA ARG A 41 19.59 5.42 -16.08
C ARG A 41 18.33 5.07 -16.89
N GLY A 42 17.15 5.16 -16.27
CA GLY A 42 15.88 4.80 -16.87
C GLY A 42 15.73 3.29 -17.06
N LEU A 43 14.65 2.89 -17.72
CA LEU A 43 14.36 1.48 -18.00
C LEU A 43 15.19 1.00 -19.21
N PRO A 44 15.75 -0.22 -19.21
CA PRO A 44 15.56 -1.30 -18.23
C PRO A 44 16.59 -1.33 -17.09
N GLY A 45 17.39 -0.28 -16.87
CA GLY A 45 18.41 -0.24 -15.81
C GLY A 45 19.39 -1.42 -15.82
N ARG A 46 20.08 -1.64 -14.70
CA ARG A 46 20.84 -2.87 -14.40
C ARG A 46 20.41 -3.42 -13.05
N PHE A 47 19.97 -4.67 -13.05
CA PHE A 47 19.66 -5.40 -11.83
C PHE A 47 20.90 -5.50 -10.93
N GLY A 48 20.72 -5.26 -9.63
CA GLY A 48 21.79 -5.28 -8.62
C GLY A 48 22.66 -4.03 -8.58
N SER A 49 22.41 -3.03 -9.43
CA SER A 49 23.11 -1.74 -9.40
C SER A 49 22.15 -0.56 -9.41
N ASP A 50 21.25 -0.50 -10.39
CA ASP A 50 20.33 0.63 -10.55
C ASP A 50 18.97 0.34 -9.88
N TYR A 51 18.61 -0.94 -9.78
CA TYR A 51 17.43 -1.43 -9.08
C TYR A 51 17.68 -2.85 -8.53
N ALA A 52 16.90 -3.25 -7.53
CA ALA A 52 16.87 -4.60 -6.99
C ALA A 52 15.45 -4.95 -6.55
N PHE A 53 15.12 -6.23 -6.42
CA PHE A 53 13.86 -6.65 -5.80
C PHE A 53 14.10 -7.05 -4.35
N VAL A 54 13.16 -7.79 -3.77
CA VAL A 54 13.19 -8.21 -2.35
C VAL A 54 14.52 -8.83 -1.94
N ASN A 55 15.02 -8.40 -0.78
CA ASN A 55 16.11 -9.10 -0.10
C ASN A 55 15.52 -10.31 0.64
N LYS A 56 15.74 -11.51 0.09
CA LYS A 56 15.19 -12.76 0.62
C LYS A 56 15.55 -13.02 2.09
N THR A 57 16.73 -12.62 2.55
CA THR A 57 17.12 -12.76 3.95
C THR A 57 16.39 -11.77 4.85
N ALA A 58 16.19 -10.53 4.39
CA ALA A 58 15.41 -9.54 5.13
C ALA A 58 13.94 -9.98 5.27
N ILE A 59 13.33 -10.48 4.18
CA ILE A 59 11.99 -11.09 4.20
C ILE A 59 11.93 -12.21 5.24
N ASP A 60 12.97 -13.04 5.33
CA ASP A 60 13.00 -14.16 6.29
C ASP A 60 12.97 -13.67 7.73
N VAL A 61 13.73 -12.62 8.04
CA VAL A 61 13.72 -11.96 9.36
C VAL A 61 12.34 -11.36 9.64
N MET A 62 11.79 -10.55 8.73
CA MET A 62 10.49 -9.90 8.93
C MET A 62 9.35 -10.91 9.12
N VAL A 63 9.36 -12.01 8.38
CA VAL A 63 8.36 -13.08 8.53
C VAL A 63 8.54 -13.85 9.85
N LYS A 64 9.78 -14.17 10.21
CA LYS A 64 10.09 -15.04 11.35
C LYS A 64 10.03 -14.29 12.67
N ASP A 65 10.63 -13.12 12.73
CA ASP A 65 10.89 -12.38 13.96
C ASP A 65 9.80 -11.31 14.16
N ASP A 66 9.53 -10.50 13.13
CA ASP A 66 8.56 -9.39 13.21
C ASP A 66 7.10 -9.80 12.91
N LYS A 67 6.90 -11.06 12.47
CA LYS A 67 5.58 -11.65 12.15
C LYS A 67 4.82 -10.94 11.02
N ILE A 68 5.53 -10.21 10.17
CA ILE A 68 4.96 -9.54 9.00
C ILE A 68 4.27 -10.56 8.07
N ASN A 69 3.08 -10.16 7.59
CA ASN A 69 2.25 -11.02 6.75
C ASN A 69 1.90 -10.43 5.37
N LEU A 70 2.18 -9.15 5.13
CA LEU A 70 1.96 -8.46 3.86
C LEU A 70 3.26 -7.76 3.42
N PHE A 71 3.60 -7.89 2.14
CA PHE A 71 4.71 -7.16 1.51
C PHE A 71 4.20 -6.38 0.31
N ARG A 72 4.39 -5.07 0.30
CA ARG A 72 4.07 -4.22 -0.85
C ARG A 72 5.28 -4.12 -1.76
N LEU A 73 5.23 -4.79 -2.92
CA LEU A 73 6.36 -4.85 -3.85
C LEU A 73 6.22 -3.76 -4.90
N ARG A 74 7.14 -2.79 -4.86
CA ARG A 74 7.18 -1.67 -5.81
C ARG A 74 7.99 -2.04 -7.05
N SER A 75 7.44 -1.74 -8.21
CA SER A 75 8.14 -1.98 -9.48
C SER A 75 7.63 -1.09 -10.60
N PHE A 76 8.50 -0.81 -11.57
CA PHE A 76 8.07 -0.37 -12.90
C PHE A 76 7.65 -1.55 -13.78
N TRP A 77 6.75 -1.29 -14.72
CA TRP A 77 6.12 -2.27 -15.63
C TRP A 77 7.04 -3.21 -16.45
N SER A 78 8.36 -3.05 -16.41
CA SER A 78 9.31 -3.62 -17.39
C SER A 78 10.10 -4.86 -16.94
N TYR A 79 9.88 -5.40 -15.74
CA TYR A 79 10.74 -6.45 -15.14
C TYR A 79 10.02 -7.73 -14.69
N PHE A 80 9.26 -8.35 -15.59
CA PHE A 80 8.35 -9.44 -15.24
C PHE A 80 9.00 -10.66 -14.56
N ASP A 81 10.12 -11.19 -15.05
CA ASP A 81 10.69 -12.44 -14.50
C ASP A 81 11.26 -12.27 -13.09
N LEU A 82 11.98 -11.16 -12.86
CA LEU A 82 12.58 -10.85 -11.56
C LEU A 82 11.49 -10.48 -10.54
N PHE A 83 10.48 -9.73 -10.96
CA PHE A 83 9.32 -9.42 -10.14
C PHE A 83 8.53 -10.69 -9.80
N TYR A 84 8.37 -11.61 -10.76
CA TYR A 84 7.71 -12.89 -10.54
C TYR A 84 8.46 -13.74 -9.51
N ASP A 85 9.79 -13.84 -9.57
CA ASP A 85 10.57 -14.56 -8.54
C ASP A 85 10.37 -13.95 -7.14
N ALA A 86 10.35 -12.63 -7.02
CA ALA A 86 10.07 -11.93 -5.76
C ALA A 86 8.67 -12.26 -5.22
N VAL A 87 7.64 -12.17 -6.09
CA VAL A 87 6.25 -12.52 -5.73
C VAL A 87 6.16 -13.98 -5.29
N GLN A 88 6.78 -14.91 -6.02
CA GLN A 88 6.76 -16.34 -5.69
C GLN A 88 7.50 -16.64 -4.39
N TYR A 89 8.60 -15.92 -4.11
CA TYR A 89 9.30 -16.07 -2.85
C TYR A 89 8.37 -15.74 -1.67
N VAL A 90 7.69 -14.59 -1.70
CA VAL A 90 6.80 -14.17 -0.62
C VAL A 90 5.54 -15.06 -0.56
N THR A 91 4.87 -15.28 -1.68
CA THR A 91 3.55 -15.93 -1.70
C THR A 91 3.63 -17.45 -1.61
N ALA A 92 4.47 -18.09 -2.42
CA ALA A 92 4.56 -19.54 -2.49
C ALA A 92 5.49 -20.12 -1.43
N ARG A 93 6.66 -19.51 -1.18
CA ARG A 93 7.60 -20.04 -0.18
C ARG A 93 7.30 -19.57 1.23
N LYS A 94 7.09 -18.26 1.44
CA LYS A 94 6.84 -17.70 2.78
C LYS A 94 5.38 -17.70 3.19
N ARG A 95 4.48 -18.05 2.27
CA ARG A 95 3.03 -18.14 2.50
C ARG A 95 2.44 -16.84 3.04
N ARG A 96 2.96 -15.70 2.57
CA ARG A 96 2.51 -14.34 2.89
C ARG A 96 1.76 -13.68 1.73
N TYR A 97 1.21 -12.50 1.99
CA TYR A 97 0.48 -11.68 1.03
C TYR A 97 1.42 -10.73 0.30
N VAL A 98 1.07 -10.38 -0.93
CA VAL A 98 1.81 -9.40 -1.73
C VAL A 98 0.86 -8.37 -2.31
N LEU A 99 1.07 -7.10 -1.97
CA LEU A 99 0.48 -5.99 -2.71
C LEU A 99 1.37 -5.69 -3.92
N LEU A 100 0.82 -5.83 -5.13
CA LEU A 100 1.57 -5.53 -6.35
C LEU A 100 1.41 -4.05 -6.66
N ASP A 101 2.49 -3.29 -6.55
CA ASP A 101 2.47 -1.85 -6.74
C ASP A 101 3.22 -1.44 -8.03
N PRO A 102 2.50 -1.21 -9.14
CA PRO A 102 3.07 -0.53 -10.29
C PRO A 102 3.29 0.95 -9.96
N HIS A 103 4.47 1.26 -9.45
CA HIS A 103 4.82 2.53 -8.79
C HIS A 103 5.10 3.65 -9.80
N ASN A 104 4.08 4.03 -10.59
CA ASN A 104 4.23 4.82 -11.81
C ASN A 104 3.48 6.16 -11.80
N TYR A 105 2.95 6.59 -10.65
CA TYR A 105 2.31 7.91 -10.49
C TYR A 105 1.18 8.20 -11.49
N MET A 106 0.43 7.16 -11.88
CA MET A 106 -0.58 7.23 -12.96
C MET A 106 -0.02 7.74 -14.29
N ARG A 107 1.27 7.55 -14.55
CA ARG A 107 1.94 7.98 -15.79
C ARG A 107 2.42 6.81 -16.61
N TYR A 108 2.18 6.89 -17.90
CA TYR A 108 2.58 5.91 -18.90
C TYR A 108 3.36 6.59 -20.03
N ASN A 109 4.23 5.83 -20.71
CA ASN A 109 5.14 6.32 -21.75
C ASN A 109 6.24 7.28 -21.22
N TYR A 110 7.45 7.22 -21.76
CA TYR A 110 8.62 8.03 -21.34
C TYR A 110 8.96 7.99 -19.83
N HIS A 111 9.60 6.89 -19.41
CA HIS A 111 9.89 6.56 -18.00
C HIS A 111 11.16 7.19 -17.41
N PHE A 112 11.94 7.94 -18.21
CA PHE A 112 13.29 8.41 -17.85
C PHE A 112 13.33 9.54 -16.82
N ALA A 113 12.19 10.16 -16.51
CA ALA A 113 12.10 11.29 -15.59
C ALA A 113 10.79 11.29 -14.78
N GLN A 114 10.18 10.12 -14.55
CA GLN A 114 9.01 10.00 -13.66
C GLN A 114 9.43 10.40 -12.22
N PRO A 115 8.58 11.12 -11.46
CA PRO A 115 7.16 11.42 -11.71
C PRO A 115 6.88 12.63 -12.62
N TYR A 116 7.90 13.32 -13.13
CA TYR A 116 7.74 14.57 -13.90
C TYR A 116 7.65 14.37 -15.42
N SER A 117 7.61 13.12 -15.87
CA SER A 117 7.66 12.76 -17.29
C SER A 117 6.67 11.68 -17.66
N GLY A 118 6.31 11.61 -18.94
CA GLY A 118 5.30 10.69 -19.42
C GLY A 118 3.87 11.23 -19.33
N SER A 119 2.98 10.60 -20.08
CA SER A 119 1.59 11.00 -20.20
C SER A 119 0.80 10.56 -18.97
N ILE A 120 -0.05 11.44 -18.45
CA ILE A 120 -0.98 11.10 -17.36
C ILE A 120 -2.08 10.22 -17.94
N ILE A 121 -2.30 9.05 -17.37
CA ILE A 121 -3.33 8.12 -17.82
C ILE A 121 -4.70 8.78 -17.65
N GLY A 122 -5.50 8.78 -18.71
CA GLY A 122 -6.82 9.43 -18.76
C GLY A 122 -6.80 10.91 -19.13
N ASP A 123 -5.63 11.52 -19.38
CA ASP A 123 -5.56 12.88 -19.93
C ASP A 123 -6.03 12.90 -21.38
N VAL A 124 -7.22 13.46 -21.61
CA VAL A 124 -7.84 13.54 -22.94
C VAL A 124 -7.19 14.59 -23.85
N ASN A 125 -6.34 15.45 -23.31
CA ASN A 125 -5.63 16.49 -24.07
C ASN A 125 -4.25 16.04 -24.54
N ASP A 126 -3.71 14.95 -23.98
CA ASP A 126 -2.47 14.33 -24.45
C ASP A 126 -2.78 13.15 -25.38
N PRO A 127 -2.53 13.26 -26.70
CA PRO A 127 -2.80 12.17 -27.64
C PRO A 127 -1.96 10.92 -27.41
N ASN A 128 -0.92 10.98 -26.55
CA ASN A 128 -0.08 9.84 -26.18
C ASN A 128 -0.48 9.21 -24.84
N ALA A 129 -1.45 9.79 -24.12
CA ALA A 129 -1.95 9.22 -22.88
C ALA A 129 -2.70 7.91 -23.11
N ALA A 130 -2.42 6.92 -22.27
CA ALA A 130 -3.27 5.74 -22.20
C ALA A 130 -4.65 6.15 -21.68
N THR A 131 -5.71 5.59 -22.24
CA THR A 131 -7.07 5.91 -21.81
C THR A 131 -7.40 5.26 -20.47
N THR A 132 -8.44 5.73 -19.79
CA THR A 132 -9.00 5.04 -18.61
C THR A 132 -9.49 3.63 -18.94
N GLN A 133 -9.87 3.38 -20.20
CA GLN A 133 -10.22 2.05 -20.69
C GLN A 133 -8.98 1.16 -20.83
N ASP A 134 -7.85 1.67 -21.32
CA ASP A 134 -6.57 0.94 -21.38
C ASP A 134 -6.08 0.57 -19.99
N PHE A 135 -6.19 1.50 -19.04
CA PHE A 135 -5.91 1.25 -17.62
C PHE A 135 -6.78 0.13 -17.06
N LYS A 136 -8.10 0.18 -17.29
CA LYS A 136 -9.02 -0.88 -16.90
C LYS A 136 -8.65 -2.22 -17.53
N MET A 137 -8.31 -2.26 -18.82
CA MET A 137 -7.91 -3.48 -19.51
C MET A 137 -6.61 -4.05 -18.93
N PHE A 138 -5.63 -3.19 -18.67
CA PHE A 138 -4.37 -3.57 -18.04
C PHE A 138 -4.62 -4.24 -16.67
N PHE A 139 -5.33 -3.57 -15.76
CA PHE A 139 -5.62 -4.11 -14.43
C PHE A 139 -6.49 -5.38 -14.51
N THR A 140 -7.37 -5.48 -15.51
CA THR A 140 -8.14 -6.71 -15.80
C THR A 140 -7.22 -7.86 -16.20
N GLU A 141 -6.22 -7.65 -17.07
CA GLU A 141 -5.27 -8.68 -17.48
C GLU A 141 -4.32 -9.08 -16.35
N LEU A 142 -3.85 -8.12 -15.56
CA LEU A 142 -3.07 -8.38 -14.35
C LEU A 142 -3.89 -9.23 -13.36
N ALA A 143 -5.13 -8.83 -13.07
CA ALA A 143 -6.03 -9.58 -12.21
C ALA A 143 -6.31 -10.98 -12.77
N LYS A 144 -6.53 -11.16 -14.08
CA LYS A 144 -6.71 -12.49 -14.70
C LYS A 144 -5.49 -13.40 -14.48
N ARG A 145 -4.27 -12.88 -14.61
CA ARG A 145 -3.03 -13.65 -14.42
C ARG A 145 -2.83 -14.07 -12.98
N PHE A 146 -3.24 -13.23 -12.03
CA PHE A 146 -3.16 -13.50 -10.60
C PHE A 146 -4.49 -13.96 -9.98
N ARG A 147 -5.51 -14.32 -10.77
CA ARG A 147 -6.88 -14.59 -10.26
C ARG A 147 -6.99 -15.75 -9.28
N HIS A 148 -6.04 -16.69 -9.35
CA HIS A 148 -5.96 -17.84 -8.43
C HIS A 148 -5.06 -17.55 -7.22
N ASN A 149 -4.48 -16.35 -7.16
CA ASN A 149 -3.70 -15.84 -6.05
C ASN A 149 -4.59 -14.87 -5.25
N THR A 150 -5.20 -15.37 -4.16
CA THR A 150 -6.17 -14.62 -3.34
C THR A 150 -5.51 -13.55 -2.45
N ARG A 151 -4.39 -12.94 -2.89
CA ARG A 151 -3.48 -12.19 -2.03
C ARG A 151 -2.98 -10.82 -2.53
N SER A 152 -3.65 -10.18 -3.50
CA SER A 152 -3.19 -8.93 -4.17
C SER A 152 -4.28 -7.82 -4.33
N SER A 153 -3.94 -6.51 -4.23
CA SER A 153 -4.85 -5.31 -4.32
C SER A 153 -4.14 -3.97 -4.82
N GLY A 154 -4.84 -2.79 -4.99
CA GLY A 154 -4.33 -1.46 -5.52
C GLY A 154 -5.11 -0.11 -5.20
N HIS A 155 -4.69 1.09 -5.73
CA HIS A 155 -4.63 2.51 -5.15
C HIS A 155 -5.62 3.70 -5.50
N ALA A 156 -5.90 4.67 -4.55
CA ALA A 156 -5.93 6.19 -4.58
C ALA A 156 -7.15 6.99 -3.94
N PHE A 157 -7.03 7.96 -2.99
CA PHE A 157 -8.25 8.60 -2.36
C PHE A 157 -8.23 10.02 -1.66
N THR A 158 -9.04 10.99 -2.15
CA THR A 158 -9.82 12.09 -1.45
C THR A 158 -9.60 13.61 -1.67
N THR A 159 -8.45 14.15 -2.09
CA THR A 159 -8.33 15.60 -2.34
C THR A 159 -7.86 15.89 -3.77
N GLY A 160 -8.71 16.56 -4.54
CA GLY A 160 -8.34 17.05 -5.86
C GLY A 160 -7.82 18.47 -5.75
N ASN A 161 -6.52 18.68 -5.97
CA ASN A 161 -5.87 20.01 -6.02
C ASN A 161 -6.38 20.83 -7.23
N GLY A 162 -7.65 21.25 -7.21
CA GLY A 162 -8.35 21.88 -8.35
C GLY A 162 -9.02 20.90 -9.32
N ASN A 163 -8.95 19.59 -9.04
CA ASN A 163 -9.60 18.51 -9.79
C ASN A 163 -10.72 17.88 -8.95
N GLU A 164 -11.54 17.03 -9.56
CA GLU A 164 -12.54 16.23 -8.83
C GLU A 164 -11.83 15.23 -7.90
N PRO A 165 -12.25 15.09 -6.63
CA PRO A 165 -11.64 14.13 -5.72
C PRO A 165 -12.00 12.71 -6.17
N SER A 166 -11.04 11.78 -6.06
CA SER A 166 -11.27 10.37 -6.42
C SER A 166 -12.41 9.70 -5.60
N SER A 167 -12.82 10.32 -4.49
CA SER A 167 -14.02 9.97 -3.71
C SER A 167 -15.32 9.93 -4.47
N ASP A 168 -15.44 10.79 -5.46
CA ASP A 168 -16.68 10.89 -6.21
C ASP A 168 -16.85 9.68 -7.15
N TYR A 169 -15.78 8.92 -7.39
CA TYR A 169 -15.75 7.82 -8.33
C TYR A 169 -15.46 6.45 -7.72
N LEU A 170 -14.61 6.34 -6.69
CA LEU A 170 -14.23 5.00 -6.21
C LEU A 170 -15.39 4.20 -5.61
N HIS A 171 -16.39 4.84 -5.01
CA HIS A 171 -17.58 4.13 -4.51
C HIS A 171 -18.48 3.57 -5.62
N LEU A 172 -18.28 3.98 -6.87
CA LEU A 172 -19.01 3.48 -8.03
C LEU A 172 -18.39 2.18 -8.56
N MET A 173 -17.17 1.82 -8.13
CA MET A 173 -16.52 0.58 -8.54
C MET A 173 -17.30 -0.63 -8.03
N LYS A 174 -17.53 -1.60 -8.92
CA LYS A 174 -18.20 -2.85 -8.60
C LYS A 174 -17.29 -4.01 -8.90
N ASP A 175 -16.95 -4.75 -7.85
CA ASP A 175 -16.29 -6.04 -7.95
C ASP A 175 -17.31 -7.16 -7.71
N PRO A 176 -17.62 -8.00 -8.71
CA PRO A 176 -18.52 -9.15 -8.56
C PRO A 176 -18.09 -10.15 -7.48
N LEU A 177 -16.81 -10.15 -7.10
CA LEU A 177 -16.27 -11.02 -6.06
C LEU A 177 -16.26 -10.37 -4.66
N ASN A 178 -16.65 -9.10 -4.57
CA ASN A 178 -16.67 -8.33 -3.33
C ASN A 178 -15.34 -8.36 -2.56
N ASN A 179 -14.21 -8.26 -3.29
CA ASN A 179 -12.86 -8.32 -2.77
C ASN A 179 -12.07 -7.05 -3.12
N THR A 180 -12.72 -5.90 -2.98
CA THR A 180 -12.13 -4.58 -3.21
C THR A 180 -11.87 -3.87 -1.89
N ALA A 181 -10.70 -3.24 -1.79
CA ALA A 181 -10.36 -2.31 -0.72
C ALA A 181 -9.74 -1.05 -1.32
N ILE A 182 -9.95 0.08 -0.66
CA ILE A 182 -9.36 1.37 -1.01
C ILE A 182 -7.98 1.46 -0.37
N GLU A 183 -6.96 1.59 -1.20
CA GLU A 183 -5.61 1.85 -0.72
C GLU A 183 -5.39 3.36 -0.53
N ILE A 184 -4.80 3.73 0.61
CA ILE A 184 -4.56 5.10 1.07
C ILE A 184 -3.11 5.24 1.53
N HIS A 185 -2.50 6.39 1.26
CA HIS A 185 -1.20 6.79 1.81
C HIS A 185 -1.42 7.94 2.77
N GLU A 186 -0.75 7.94 3.92
CA GLU A 186 -0.84 9.01 4.91
C GLU A 186 0.52 9.18 5.60
N TYR A 187 1.09 10.39 5.52
CA TYR A 187 2.31 10.73 6.24
C TYR A 187 2.04 11.78 7.31
N LEU A 188 2.87 11.74 8.36
CA LEU A 188 2.61 12.46 9.59
C LEU A 188 3.38 13.78 9.70
N ASP A 189 4.16 14.15 8.68
CA ASP A 189 4.88 15.43 8.63
C ASP A 189 3.94 16.59 8.23
N ASP A 190 4.42 17.83 8.38
CA ASP A 190 3.60 19.04 8.26
C ASP A 190 2.87 19.19 6.91
N ASN A 191 3.45 18.63 5.85
CA ASN A 191 2.94 18.70 4.49
C ASN A 191 2.50 17.34 3.91
N TYR A 192 2.41 16.29 4.73
CA TYR A 192 1.99 14.93 4.33
C TYR A 192 2.86 14.27 3.26
N SER A 193 4.11 14.73 3.10
CA SER A 193 5.00 14.24 2.05
C SER A 193 5.82 13.01 2.45
N GLY A 194 5.98 12.78 3.77
CA GLY A 194 6.89 11.79 4.32
C GLY A 194 8.37 12.17 4.23
N SER A 195 8.69 13.42 3.88
CA SER A 195 10.07 13.93 3.77
C SER A 195 10.56 14.63 5.04
N GLY A 196 9.64 15.06 5.90
CA GLY A 196 9.96 15.63 7.22
C GLY A 196 10.29 14.56 8.27
N ALA A 197 11.03 14.96 9.30
CA ALA A 197 11.38 14.08 10.43
C ALA A 197 10.38 14.13 11.60
N ASN A 198 9.46 15.10 11.59
CA ASN A 198 8.48 15.33 12.66
C ASN A 198 7.16 14.61 12.36
N CYS A 199 6.34 14.39 13.39
CA CYS A 199 5.05 13.73 13.26
C CYS A 199 3.94 14.56 13.92
N THR A 200 3.53 15.63 13.25
CA THR A 200 2.62 16.65 13.77
C THR A 200 1.15 16.36 13.47
N GLN A 201 0.84 15.39 12.59
CA GLN A 201 -0.53 15.12 12.15
C GLN A 201 -1.30 14.23 13.13
N PRO A 202 -2.46 14.67 13.65
CA PRO A 202 -3.25 13.87 14.57
C PRO A 202 -4.01 12.76 13.85
N VAL A 203 -4.21 11.62 14.51
CA VAL A 203 -4.93 10.46 13.96
C VAL A 203 -6.39 10.76 13.59
N SER A 204 -7.01 11.79 14.19
CA SER A 204 -8.39 12.22 13.88
C SER A 204 -8.58 12.64 12.42
N ARG A 205 -7.52 12.90 11.67
CA ARG A 205 -7.60 13.12 10.21
C ARG A 205 -8.20 11.94 9.46
N LEU A 206 -8.04 10.71 9.97
CA LEU A 206 -8.62 9.51 9.39
C LEU A 206 -10.15 9.43 9.57
N ASP A 207 -10.77 10.28 10.40
CA ASP A 207 -12.22 10.20 10.68
C ASP A 207 -13.07 10.46 9.44
N GLY A 208 -12.67 11.43 8.60
CA GLY A 208 -13.39 11.75 7.37
C GLY A 208 -13.47 10.56 6.42
N VAL A 209 -12.31 9.96 6.10
CA VAL A 209 -12.24 8.79 5.22
C VAL A 209 -12.85 7.55 5.86
N THR A 210 -12.69 7.35 7.18
CA THR A 210 -13.32 6.25 7.91
C THR A 210 -14.84 6.32 7.84
N ASN A 211 -15.41 7.51 7.99
CA ASN A 211 -16.86 7.71 7.88
C ASN A 211 -17.35 7.50 6.44
N TRP A 212 -16.60 7.98 5.46
CA TRP A 212 -16.90 7.75 4.04
C TRP A 212 -16.89 6.25 3.70
N LEU A 213 -15.88 5.49 4.14
CA LEU A 213 -15.81 4.04 3.94
C LEU A 213 -17.02 3.32 4.54
N LYS A 214 -17.43 3.71 5.76
CA LYS A 214 -18.63 3.17 6.41
C LYS A 214 -19.90 3.48 5.62
N GLN A 215 -20.06 4.72 5.18
CA GLN A 215 -21.23 5.18 4.41
C GLN A 215 -21.41 4.36 3.12
N HIS A 216 -20.32 4.00 2.47
CA HIS A 216 -20.33 3.29 1.19
C HIS A 216 -20.10 1.77 1.33
N GLY A 217 -19.98 1.24 2.55
CA GLY A 217 -19.76 -0.19 2.78
C GLY A 217 -18.41 -0.71 2.25
N LEU A 218 -17.40 0.17 2.18
CA LEU A 218 -16.08 -0.13 1.65
C LEU A 218 -15.08 -0.46 2.78
N LYS A 219 -14.00 -1.15 2.39
CA LYS A 219 -12.83 -1.41 3.25
C LYS A 219 -11.62 -0.64 2.74
N ALA A 220 -10.64 -0.41 3.59
CA ALA A 220 -9.40 0.28 3.22
C ALA A 220 -8.16 -0.27 3.91
N ILE A 221 -7.01 -0.03 3.27
CA ILE A 221 -5.68 -0.37 3.76
C ILE A 221 -4.77 0.85 3.63
N ILE A 222 -4.00 1.17 4.68
CA ILE A 222 -2.97 2.23 4.59
C ILE A 222 -1.67 1.60 4.09
N THR A 223 -1.29 1.82 2.83
CA THR A 223 -0.14 1.12 2.25
C THR A 223 1.15 1.93 2.22
N GLU A 224 1.11 3.19 2.66
CA GLU A 224 2.30 3.99 2.95
C GLU A 224 1.97 4.88 4.14
N PHE A 225 2.74 4.74 5.21
CA PHE A 225 2.78 5.65 6.34
C PHE A 225 4.10 5.45 7.08
N GLY A 226 4.62 6.49 7.70
CA GLY A 226 5.92 6.43 8.36
C GLY A 226 6.25 7.73 9.09
N GLY A 227 7.33 7.71 9.84
CA GLY A 227 7.80 8.85 10.62
C GLY A 227 9.28 8.74 10.98
N GLY A 228 9.85 9.83 11.47
CA GLY A 228 11.23 9.88 11.93
C GLY A 228 11.49 8.97 13.15
N VAL A 229 12.77 8.64 13.37
CA VAL A 229 13.18 7.80 14.52
C VAL A 229 13.29 8.66 15.78
N ASN A 230 12.13 9.02 16.35
CA ASN A 230 12.04 9.82 17.57
C ASN A 230 10.77 9.46 18.39
N PRO A 231 10.70 9.84 19.68
CA PRO A 231 9.59 9.47 20.55
C PRO A 231 8.22 10.01 20.11
N GLU A 232 8.18 11.20 19.51
CA GLU A 232 6.96 11.83 19.00
C GLU A 232 6.36 10.97 17.88
N CYS A 233 7.16 10.63 16.88
CA CYS A 233 6.74 9.76 15.78
C CYS A 233 6.39 8.35 16.23
N ALA A 234 7.13 7.77 17.18
CA ALA A 234 6.80 6.46 17.74
C ALA A 234 5.42 6.47 18.41
N GLN A 235 5.10 7.53 19.15
CA GLN A 235 3.77 7.70 19.77
C GLN A 235 2.69 7.89 18.70
N ALA A 236 2.91 8.77 17.71
CA ALA A 236 1.94 9.04 16.67
C ALA A 236 1.65 7.79 15.81
N LEU A 237 2.68 7.04 15.40
CA LEU A 237 2.50 5.78 14.66
C LEU A 237 1.71 4.75 15.47
N LYS A 238 1.93 4.68 16.79
CA LYS A 238 1.13 3.81 17.67
C LYS A 238 -0.34 4.21 17.67
N GLU A 239 -0.65 5.50 17.79
CA GLU A 239 -2.02 6.01 17.78
C GLU A 239 -2.73 5.70 16.44
N TYR A 240 -2.01 5.81 15.33
CA TYR A 240 -2.53 5.42 14.01
C TYR A 240 -2.82 3.91 13.95
N ILE A 241 -1.89 3.06 14.38
CA ILE A 241 -2.10 1.60 14.39
C ILE A 241 -3.29 1.23 15.28
N ASP A 242 -3.36 1.78 16.50
CA ASP A 242 -4.47 1.56 17.43
C ASP A 242 -5.81 1.95 16.76
N TYR A 243 -5.87 3.11 16.09
CA TYR A 243 -7.06 3.57 15.37
C TYR A 243 -7.50 2.60 14.27
N LEU A 244 -6.56 2.08 13.47
CA LEU A 244 -6.86 1.11 12.41
C LEU A 244 -7.38 -0.21 13.00
N GLU A 245 -6.82 -0.67 14.11
CA GLU A 245 -7.25 -1.90 14.78
C GLU A 245 -8.66 -1.78 15.40
N GLU A 246 -9.03 -0.60 15.91
CA GLU A 246 -10.36 -0.38 16.48
C GLU A 246 -11.48 -0.35 15.41
N LYS A 247 -11.18 0.18 14.22
CA LYS A 247 -12.17 0.55 13.21
C LYS A 247 -12.25 -0.50 12.10
N GLU A 248 -13.38 -1.22 12.03
CA GLU A 248 -13.59 -2.39 11.16
C GLU A 248 -13.47 -2.17 9.65
N VAL A 249 -13.54 -0.92 9.20
CA VAL A 249 -13.36 -0.58 7.78
C VAL A 249 -11.90 -0.66 7.36
N TRP A 250 -10.96 -0.58 8.31
CA TRP A 250 -9.55 -0.74 8.04
C TRP A 250 -9.14 -2.20 8.17
N ILE A 251 -8.54 -2.73 7.11
CA ILE A 251 -8.16 -4.14 7.00
C ILE A 251 -6.66 -4.35 7.17
N GLY A 252 -5.87 -3.27 7.22
CA GLY A 252 -4.46 -3.35 7.54
C GLY A 252 -3.63 -2.15 7.14
N TRP A 253 -2.32 -2.37 7.17
CA TRP A 253 -1.33 -1.35 6.86
C TRP A 253 -0.01 -1.92 6.33
N THR A 254 0.78 -1.09 5.63
CA THR A 254 2.20 -1.31 5.36
C THR A 254 3.00 -0.03 5.66
N ALA A 255 4.07 -0.15 6.44
CA ALA A 255 4.99 0.94 6.78
C ALA A 255 6.36 0.79 6.07
#